data_AF-U7MQR0-F1
#
_entry.id   AF-U7MQR0-F1
#
_cell.length_a   1.000
_cell.length_b   1.000
_cell.length_c   1.000
_cell.angle_alpha   90.00
_cell.angle_beta   90.00
_cell.angle_gamma   90.00
#
_symmetry.space_group_name_H-M   'P 1'
#
loop_
_entity.id
_entity.type
_entity.pdbx_description
1 polymer ?
#
loop_
_entity_poly.entity_id
_entity_poly.type
_entity_poly.pdbx_seq_one_letter_code
_entity_poly.pdbx_strand_id
1 'polypeptide(L)'
;MGLKIYGIDVEETQYDDALFIQFREEFLTDHLQQFSQPDIIELAPEDGEYELAFERAVRSLIDEDIFVSEQWLKAIELAVHIPDYWESDFIEYDKRVRAHHAKASA
;
A
#
# COMPACT_ATOMS: atom_id res chain seq x y z
N MET A 1 20.40 -3.11 4.58
CA MET A 1 19.31 -3.34 5.54
C MET A 1 18.04 -3.15 4.74
N GLY A 2 17.18 -4.17 4.70
CA GLY A 2 15.90 -4.11 3.99
C GLY A 2 14.99 -3.02 4.55
N LEU A 3 13.99 -2.63 3.77
CA LEU A 3 12.96 -1.69 4.22
C LEU A 3 12.15 -2.34 5.34
N LYS A 4 11.96 -1.62 6.45
CA LYS A 4 11.11 -2.09 7.55
C LYS A 4 9.96 -1.14 7.82
N ILE A 5 8.79 -1.72 8.05
CA ILE A 5 7.57 -1.03 8.49
C ILE A 5 7.15 -1.67 9.81
N TYR A 6 7.13 -0.90 10.90
CA TYR A 6 6.81 -1.41 12.24
C TYR A 6 7.57 -2.69 12.67
N GLY A 7 8.81 -2.84 12.19
CA GLY A 7 9.67 -3.99 12.47
C GLY A 7 9.51 -5.18 11.50
N ILE A 8 8.49 -5.16 10.64
CA ILE A 8 8.24 -6.13 9.56
C ILE A 8 9.25 -5.86 8.44
N ASP A 9 9.93 -6.91 7.98
CA ASP A 9 10.78 -6.83 6.79
C ASP A 9 9.91 -6.93 5.55
N VAL A 10 9.84 -5.87 4.75
CA VAL A 10 8.89 -5.77 3.64
C VAL A 10 9.19 -6.80 2.56
N GLU A 11 10.47 -7.11 2.31
CA GLU A 11 10.84 -8.09 1.29
C GLU A 11 10.40 -9.52 1.66
N GLU A 12 10.37 -9.83 2.96
CA GLU A 12 9.95 -11.15 3.45
C GLU A 12 8.42 -11.36 3.32
N THR A 13 7.63 -10.29 3.21
CA THR A 13 6.18 -10.39 3.02
C THR A 13 5.79 -11.08 1.71
N GLN A 14 6.68 -11.12 0.72
CA GLN A 14 6.46 -11.84 -0.54
C GLN A 14 6.47 -13.37 -0.38
N TYR A 15 6.99 -13.87 0.74
CA TYR A 15 7.22 -15.30 0.98
C TYR A 15 6.50 -15.83 2.22
N ASP A 16 5.92 -14.95 3.04
CA ASP A 16 5.28 -15.28 4.31
C ASP A 16 3.93 -14.55 4.43
N ASP A 17 2.84 -15.30 4.26
CA ASP A 17 1.47 -14.79 4.33
C ASP A 17 1.15 -14.14 5.68
N ALA A 18 1.70 -14.65 6.79
CA ALA A 18 1.44 -14.09 8.11
C ALA A 18 2.10 -12.71 8.26
N LEU A 19 3.32 -12.54 7.72
CA LEU A 19 3.97 -11.24 7.65
C LEU A 19 3.23 -10.30 6.70
N PHE A 20 2.72 -10.79 5.57
CA PHE A 20 1.92 -9.99 4.65
C PHE A 20 0.61 -9.50 5.29
N ILE A 21 -0.11 -10.37 6.00
CA ILE A 21 -1.33 -10.02 6.73
C ILE A 21 -1.02 -8.93 7.76
N GLN A 22 0.04 -9.10 8.55
CA GLN A 22 0.44 -8.10 9.53
C GLN A 22 0.81 -6.76 8.85
N PHE A 23 1.54 -6.81 7.74
CA PHE A 23 1.90 -5.63 6.96
C PHE A 23 0.65 -4.88 6.44
N ARG A 24 -0.34 -5.61 5.93
CA ARG A 24 -1.64 -5.06 5.53
C ARG A 24 -2.37 -4.42 6.71
N GLU A 25 -2.41 -5.07 7.87
CA GLU A 25 -3.06 -4.54 9.07
C GLU A 25 -2.45 -3.22 9.55
N GLU A 26 -1.12 -3.10 9.50
CA GLU A 26 -0.43 -1.84 9.80
C GLU A 26 -0.78 -0.75 8.78
N PHE A 27 -0.85 -1.11 7.49
CA PHE A 27 -1.27 -0.15 6.45
C PHE A 27 -2.69 0.37 6.70
N LEU A 28 -3.62 -0.53 7.02
CA LEU A 28 -4.99 -0.15 7.33
C LEU A 28 -5.05 0.71 8.58
N THR A 29 -4.27 0.39 9.60
CA THR A 29 -4.20 1.20 10.83
C THR A 29 -3.81 2.66 10.53
N ASP A 30 -2.86 2.88 9.62
CA ASP A 30 -2.38 4.22 9.26
C ASP A 30 -3.30 4.97 8.28
N HIS A 31 -3.94 4.25 7.35
CA HIS A 31 -4.55 4.85 6.16
C HIS A 31 -6.06 4.63 6.02
N LEU A 32 -6.67 3.69 6.75
CA LEU A 32 -8.07 3.28 6.54
C LEU A 32 -9.06 4.45 6.60
N GLN A 33 -8.87 5.37 7.54
CA GLN A 33 -9.78 6.51 7.73
C GLN A 33 -9.67 7.60 6.66
N GLN A 34 -8.68 7.52 5.76
CA GLN A 34 -8.48 8.47 4.67
C GLN A 34 -9.31 8.12 3.43
N PHE A 35 -9.72 6.86 3.29
CA PHE A 35 -10.57 6.40 2.20
C PHE A 35 -12.01 6.87 2.38
N SER A 36 -12.72 7.12 1.27
CA SER A 36 -14.14 7.46 1.29
C SER A 36 -15.04 6.28 1.70
N GLN A 37 -14.57 5.04 1.52
CA GLN A 37 -15.32 3.81 1.83
C GLN A 37 -14.49 2.83 2.68
N PRO A 38 -14.14 3.19 3.94
CA PRO A 38 -13.25 2.39 4.78
C PRO A 38 -13.76 0.96 4.99
N ASP A 39 -15.07 0.76 5.18
CA ASP A 39 -15.66 -0.57 5.37
C ASP A 39 -15.38 -1.51 4.17
N ILE A 40 -15.27 -0.96 2.95
CA ILE A 40 -14.98 -1.74 1.73
C ILE A 40 -13.50 -2.10 1.64
N ILE A 41 -12.62 -1.24 2.16
CA ILE A 41 -11.16 -1.42 2.14
C ILE A 41 -10.72 -2.41 3.22
N GLU A 42 -11.34 -2.37 4.40
CA GLU A 42 -11.02 -3.26 5.52
C GLU A 42 -11.42 -4.71 5.22
N LEU A 43 -12.53 -4.92 4.50
CA LEU A 43 -13.08 -6.25 4.17
C LEU A 43 -12.01 -7.19 3.60
N ALA A 44 -11.61 -8.16 4.42
CA ALA A 44 -10.89 -9.33 3.94
C ALA A 44 -11.91 -10.27 3.25
N PRO A 45 -11.65 -10.73 2.02
CA PRO A 45 -12.55 -11.67 1.34
C PRO A 45 -12.67 -12.97 2.14
N GLU A 46 -13.86 -13.60 2.09
CA GLU A 46 -14.22 -14.77 2.90
C GLU A 46 -13.29 -15.98 2.69
N ASP A 47 -12.56 -16.01 1.58
CA ASP A 47 -11.61 -17.06 1.22
C ASP A 47 -10.14 -16.74 1.54
N GLY A 48 -9.85 -15.62 2.22
CA GLY A 48 -8.49 -15.26 2.65
C GLY A 48 -7.60 -14.70 1.53
N GLU A 49 -8.19 -14.13 0.47
CA GLU A 49 -7.45 -13.43 -0.59
C GLU A 49 -6.93 -12.05 -0.13
N TYR A 50 -6.05 -12.03 0.87
CA TYR A 50 -5.50 -10.81 1.45
C TYR A 50 -4.72 -9.97 0.44
N GLU A 51 -4.04 -10.60 -0.51
CA GLU A 51 -3.33 -9.91 -1.60
C GLU A 51 -4.29 -9.10 -2.47
N LEU A 52 -5.42 -9.68 -2.88
CA LEU A 52 -6.44 -8.98 -3.66
C LEU A 52 -7.13 -7.86 -2.88
N ALA A 53 -7.37 -8.09 -1.58
CA ALA A 53 -7.88 -7.05 -0.69
C ALA A 53 -6.91 -5.87 -0.59
N PHE A 54 -5.62 -6.16 -0.54
CA PHE A 54 -4.58 -5.14 -0.47
C PHE A 54 -4.36 -4.44 -1.81
N GLU A 55 -4.40 -5.16 -2.94
CA GLU A 55 -4.40 -4.56 -4.29
C GLU A 55 -5.53 -3.54 -4.41
N ARG A 56 -6.73 -3.88 -3.93
CA ARG A 56 -7.87 -2.95 -3.90
C ARG A 56 -7.56 -1.70 -3.07
N ALA A 57 -6.99 -1.85 -1.88
CA ALA A 57 -6.58 -0.70 -1.05
C ALA A 57 -5.60 0.22 -1.79
N VAL A 58 -4.60 -0.36 -2.47
CA VAL A 58 -3.63 0.41 -3.27
C VAL A 58 -4.29 1.07 -4.48
N ARG A 59 -5.22 0.40 -5.16
CA ARG A 59 -6.01 1.03 -6.24
C ARG A 59 -6.80 2.22 -5.74
N SER A 60 -7.47 2.09 -4.60
CA SER A 60 -8.23 3.20 -4.00
C SER A 60 -7.32 4.36 -3.58
N LEU A 61 -6.05 4.12 -3.19
CA LEU A 61 -5.10 5.22 -2.96
C LEU A 61 -4.89 6.06 -4.23
N ILE A 62 -4.76 5.39 -5.38
CA ILE A 62 -4.54 6.04 -6.67
C ILE A 62 -5.81 6.78 -7.11
N ASP A 63 -6.96 6.11 -7.08
CA ASP A 63 -8.23 6.63 -7.55
C ASP A 63 -8.70 7.84 -6.72
N GLU A 64 -8.46 7.81 -5.41
CA GLU A 64 -8.83 8.88 -4.48
C GLU A 64 -7.71 9.90 -4.24
N ASP A 65 -6.54 9.72 -4.89
CA ASP A 65 -5.33 10.54 -4.77
C ASP A 65 -4.92 10.77 -3.30
N ILE A 66 -4.91 9.70 -2.50
CA ILE A 66 -4.53 9.71 -1.09
C ILE A 66 -3.00 9.59 -0.98
N PHE A 67 -2.36 10.59 -0.37
CA PHE A 67 -0.91 10.66 -0.27
C PHE A 67 -0.36 9.91 0.95
N VAL A 68 0.30 8.77 0.71
CA VAL A 68 1.05 8.03 1.73
C VAL A 68 2.45 8.59 1.94
N SER A 69 3.15 8.19 3.01
CA SER A 69 4.56 8.57 3.22
C SER A 69 5.47 7.94 2.16
N GLU A 70 6.66 8.52 1.90
CA GLU A 70 7.64 7.90 0.99
C GLU A 70 8.06 6.49 1.45
N GLN A 71 8.07 6.25 2.76
CA GLN A 71 8.38 4.94 3.32
C GLN A 71 7.29 3.92 2.98
N TRP A 72 6.01 4.30 3.09
CA TRP A 72 4.87 3.46 2.71
C TRP A 72 4.79 3.24 1.21
N LEU A 73 5.04 4.26 0.40
CA LEU A 73 5.09 4.13 -1.06
C LEU A 73 6.12 3.07 -1.48
N LYS A 74 7.33 3.16 -0.94
CA LYS A 74 8.39 2.17 -1.21
C LYS A 74 8.05 0.78 -0.66
N ALA A 75 7.29 0.71 0.43
CA ALA A 75 6.85 -0.58 0.98
C ALA A 75 5.83 -1.26 0.07
N ILE A 76 4.88 -0.50 -0.48
CA ILE A 76 3.90 -1.00 -1.44
C ILE A 76 4.57 -1.49 -2.72
N GLU A 77 5.54 -0.75 -3.25
CA GLU A 77 6.35 -1.17 -4.41
C GLU A 77 7.03 -2.53 -4.23
N LEU A 78 7.42 -2.86 -3.00
CA LEU A 78 8.12 -4.10 -2.67
C LEU A 78 7.15 -5.22 -2.30
N ALA A 79 6.10 -4.93 -1.55
CA ALA A 79 5.18 -5.96 -1.04
C ALA A 79 4.12 -6.39 -2.06
N VAL A 80 3.77 -5.53 -3.03
CA VAL A 80 2.62 -5.75 -3.91
C VAL A 80 3.08 -5.99 -5.34
N HIS A 81 2.62 -7.09 -5.92
CA HIS A 81 2.69 -7.25 -7.36
C HIS A 81 1.74 -6.24 -8.02
N ILE A 82 2.27 -5.32 -8.83
CA ILE A 82 1.48 -4.36 -9.60
C ILE A 82 1.30 -4.91 -11.02
N PRO A 83 0.12 -5.46 -11.36
CA PRO A 83 -0.17 -5.93 -12.70
C PRO A 83 0.01 -4.86 -13.79
N ASP A 84 0.46 -5.29 -14.98
CA ASP A 84 0.68 -4.45 -16.17
C ASP A 84 -0.52 -3.54 -16.50
N TYR A 85 -1.76 -3.99 -16.24
CA TYR A 85 -2.97 -3.27 -16.61
C TYR A 85 -3.22 -1.97 -15.84
N TRP A 86 -2.49 -1.71 -14.75
CA TRP A 86 -2.57 -0.46 -13.97
C TRP A 86 -1.20 0.02 -13.47
N GLU A 87 -0.11 -0.59 -13.98
CA GLU A 87 1.27 -0.16 -13.69
C GLU A 87 1.48 1.32 -14.04
N SER A 88 0.91 1.78 -15.17
CA SER A 88 1.02 3.19 -15.58
C SER A 88 0.38 4.14 -14.56
N ASP A 89 -0.78 3.80 -14.01
CA ASP A 89 -1.47 4.61 -13.01
C ASP A 89 -0.66 4.67 -11.71
N PHE A 90 -0.07 3.53 -11.31
CA PHE A 90 0.82 3.46 -10.15
C PHE A 90 2.08 4.32 -10.34
N ILE A 91 2.73 4.27 -11.51
CA ILE A 91 3.91 5.09 -11.82
C ILE A 91 3.57 6.59 -11.77
N GLU A 92 2.39 6.99 -12.24
CA GLU A 92 1.96 8.38 -12.15
C GLU A 92 1.65 8.79 -10.71
N TYR A 93 1.01 7.92 -9.93
CA TYR A 93 0.77 8.13 -8.50
C TYR A 93 2.08 8.27 -7.70
N ASP A 94 3.06 7.39 -7.90
CA ASP A 94 4.39 7.48 -7.29
C ASP A 94 4.99 8.87 -7.50
N LYS A 95 5.01 9.34 -8.77
CA LYS A 95 5.56 10.66 -9.11
C LYS A 95 4.86 11.77 -8.36
N ARG A 96 3.53 11.72 -8.23
CA ARG A 96 2.75 12.70 -7.48
C ARG A 96 3.12 12.68 -6.00
N VAL A 97 3.18 11.50 -5.39
CA VAL A 97 3.53 11.34 -3.96
C VAL A 97 4.92 11.87 -3.67
N ARG A 98 5.94 11.48 -4.45
CA ARG A 98 7.31 11.98 -4.29
C ARG A 98 7.40 13.49 -4.50
N ALA A 99 6.70 14.04 -5.49
CA ALA A 99 6.67 15.48 -5.73
C ALA A 99 6.00 16.25 -4.59
N HIS A 100 4.97 15.68 -3.94
CA HIS A 100 4.32 16.26 -2.77
C HIS A 100 5.29 16.35 -1.58
N HIS A 101 5.98 15.26 -1.26
CA HIS A 101 6.94 15.23 -0.13
C HIS A 101 8.20 16.06 -0.39
N ALA A 102 8.67 16.13 -1.64
CA ALA A 102 9.77 17.02 -2.02
C ALA A 102 9.43 18.50 -1.81
N LYS A 103 8.19 18.91 -2.10
CA LYS A 103 7.72 20.28 -1.85
C LYS A 103 7.50 20.57 -0.37
N ALA A 104 6.99 19.60 0.39
CA ALA A 104 6.77 19.75 1.82
C ALA A 104 8.09 19.87 2.62
N SER A 105 9.20 19.40 2.05
CA SER A 105 10.54 19.43 2.66
C SER A 105 11.38 20.66 2.29
N ALA A 106 10.85 21.56 1.44
CA ALA A 106 11.52 22.77 0.94
C ALA A 106 11.01 24.04 1.62
#